data_AF-Q86SQ8-F1
#
_entry.id   AF-Q86SQ8-F1
#
_cell.length_a   1.000
_cell.length_b   1.000
_cell.length_c   1.000
_cell.angle_alpha   90.00
_cell.angle_beta   90.00
_cell.angle_gamma   90.00
#
_symmetry.space_group_name_H-M   'P 1'
#
loop_
_entity.id
_entity.type
_entity.pdbx_description
1 polymer ?
#
loop_
_entity_poly.entity_id
_entity_poly.type
_entity_poly.pdbx_seq_one_letter_code
_entity_poly.pdbx_strand_id
1 'polypeptide(L)' 'GNFLTGLGHRSDHYNCISSGGQCLYSACPIFTKIQGTCYRGKAKCCK' A
#
# COMPACT_ATOMS: atom_id res chain seq x y z
N GLY A 1 15.85 -18.04 5.63
CA GLY A 1 15.14 -16.78 5.91
C GLY A 1 13.68 -17.08 6.11
N ASN A 2 13.19 -17.00 7.36
CA ASN A 2 11.82 -17.36 7.71
C ASN A 2 10.83 -16.31 7.19
N PHE A 3 10.16 -16.62 6.09
CA PHE A 3 8.99 -15.89 5.62
C PHE A 3 7.81 -16.27 6.51
N LEU A 4 7.53 -15.42 7.49
CA LEU A 4 6.54 -15.62 8.54
C LEU A 4 5.14 -15.83 7.95
N THR A 5 4.59 -17.00 8.28
CA THR A 5 3.19 -17.31 8.48
C THR A 5 2.37 -16.09 8.91
N GLY A 6 1.50 -15.60 8.01
CA GLY A 6 0.66 -14.42 8.22
C GLY A 6 -0.50 -14.33 7.23
N LEU A 7 -1.17 -15.45 6.96
CA LEU A 7 -2.42 -15.52 6.20
C LEU A 7 -3.58 -14.99 7.07
N GLY A 8 -3.74 -13.67 7.20
CA GLY A 8 -4.88 -13.11 7.92
C GLY A 8 -5.16 -11.63 7.72
N HIS A 9 -4.15 -10.76 7.72
CA HIS A 9 -4.30 -9.34 7.39
C HIS A 9 -2.97 -8.81 6.88
N ARG A 10 -2.74 -8.86 5.57
CA ARG A 10 -1.59 -8.15 4.99
C ARG A 10 -1.81 -6.66 5.24
N SER A 11 -0.84 -5.99 5.88
CA SER A 11 -0.87 -4.55 6.09
C SER A 11 -1.15 -3.85 4.76
N ASP A 12 -2.03 -2.84 4.78
CA ASP A 12 -2.36 -2.00 3.61
C ASP A 12 -1.10 -1.50 2.88
N HIS A 13 -0.06 -1.15 3.65
CA HIS A 13 1.27 -0.83 3.15
C HIS A 13 1.88 -1.97 2.29
N TYR A 14 1.94 -3.19 2.82
CA TYR A 14 2.52 -4.33 2.09
C TYR A 14 1.74 -4.63 0.81
N ASN A 15 0.41 -4.57 0.86
CA ASN A 15 -0.44 -4.77 -0.33
C ASN A 15 -0.14 -3.71 -1.41
N CYS A 16 0.04 -2.45 -1.00
CA CYS A 16 0.39 -1.39 -1.92
C CYS A 16 1.71 -1.65 -2.64
N ILE A 17 2.79 -1.91 -1.87
CA ILE A 17 4.13 -2.13 -2.42
C ILE A 17 4.18 -3.42 -3.27
N SER A 18 3.56 -4.50 -2.79
CA SER A 18 3.49 -5.77 -3.53
C SER A 18 2.72 -5.65 -4.84
N SER A 19 1.79 -4.69 -4.96
CA SER A 19 1.08 -4.40 -6.20
C SER A 19 1.86 -3.51 -7.17
N GLY A 20 3.02 -2.99 -6.76
CA GLY A 20 3.80 -1.99 -7.52
C GLY A 20 3.28 -0.56 -7.37
N GLY A 21 2.46 -0.29 -6.36
CA GLY A 21 2.02 1.06 -6.00
C GLY A 21 3.00 1.76 -5.06
N GLN A 22 2.79 3.07 -4.87
CA GLN A 22 3.53 3.88 -3.91
C GLN A 22 2.60 4.41 -2.81
N CYS A 23 3.10 4.40 -1.58
CA CYS A 23 2.41 4.98 -0.44
C CYS A 23 2.74 6.47 -0.30
N LEU A 24 1.76 7.33 -0.52
CA LEU A 24 1.90 8.79 -0.45
C LEU A 24 0.96 9.36 0.62
N TYR A 25 1.50 10.14 1.56
CA TYR A 25 0.69 10.95 2.49
C TYR A 25 0.00 12.11 1.76
N SER A 26 0.62 12.60 0.69
CA SER A 26 0.09 13.62 -0.21
C SER A 26 -0.90 13.04 -1.23
N ALA A 27 -1.43 13.89 -2.12
CA ALA A 27 -2.22 13.43 -3.25
C ALA A 27 -1.41 12.55 -4.21
N CYS A 28 -2.10 11.60 -4.88
CA CYS A 28 -1.48 10.79 -5.91
C CYS A 28 -1.11 11.65 -7.14
N PRO A 29 0.00 11.35 -7.82
CA PRO A 29 0.36 12.00 -9.08
C PRO A 29 -0.79 11.91 -10.10
N ILE A 30 -0.91 12.92 -10.97
CA ILE A 30 -2.00 13.04 -11.98
C ILE A 30 -2.18 11.78 -12.86
N PHE A 31 -1.09 11.07 -13.15
CA PHE A 31 -1.11 9.87 -13.99
C PHE A 31 -1.37 8.56 -13.22
N THR A 32 -1.61 8.63 -11.91
CA THR A 32 -1.86 7.48 -11.04
C THR A 32 -3.22 7.59 -10.37
N LYS A 33 -3.76 6.48 -9.89
CA LYS A 33 -5.05 6.41 -9.20
C LYS A 33 -4.88 5.89 -7.78
N ILE A 34 -5.80 6.27 -6.90
CA ILE A 34 -5.88 5.74 -5.55
C ILE A 34 -6.43 4.31 -5.64
N GLN A 35 -5.62 3.31 -5.30
CA GLN A 35 -6.03 1.90 -5.25
C GLN A 35 -6.37 1.44 -3.83
N GLY A 36 -6.04 2.24 -2.82
CA GLY A 36 -6.28 1.93 -1.42
C GLY A 36 -5.53 2.88 -0.50
N THR A 37 -5.20 2.40 0.69
CA THR A 37 -4.48 3.17 1.71
C THR A 37 -3.17 2.49 2.12
N CYS A 38 -2.35 3.21 2.87
CA CYS A 38 -1.14 2.70 3.53
C CYS A 38 -1.08 3.20 4.99
N TYR A 39 -0.26 2.53 5.81
CA TYR A 39 -0.01 2.90 7.21
C TYR A 39 -1.29 3.04 8.04
N ARG A 40 -2.21 2.06 7.94
CA ARG A 40 -3.52 2.07 8.61
C ARG A 40 -4.39 3.27 8.25
N GLY A 41 -4.44 3.62 6.95
CA GLY A 41 -5.28 4.70 6.46
C GLY A 41 -4.65 6.10 6.48
N LYS A 42 -3.41 6.25 6.96
CA LYS A 42 -2.75 7.56 7.04
C LYS A 42 -2.22 8.07 5.70
N ALA A 43 -1.96 7.16 4.76
CA ALA A 43 -1.50 7.48 3.42
C ALA A 43 -2.37 6.80 2.37
N LYS A 44 -2.24 7.26 1.13
CA LYS A 44 -2.91 6.72 -0.05
C LYS A 44 -1.95 5.78 -0.77
N CYS A 45 -2.48 4.66 -1.26
CA CYS A 45 -1.77 3.80 -2.19
C CYS A 45 -2.06 4.28 -3.62
N CYS A 46 -1.03 4.79 -4.30
CA CYS A 46 -1.12 5.37 -5.64
C CYS A 46 -0.47 4.44 -6.67
N LYS A 47 -1.21 4.08 -7.72
CA LYS A 47 -0.73 3.29 -8.85
C LYS A 47 -1.42 3.72 -10.15
#